data_AF-A0A7C5YEV9-F1
#
_entry.id   AF-A0A7C5YEV9-F1
#
_cell.length_a   1.000
_cell.length_b   1.000
_cell.length_c   1.000
_cell.angle_alpha   90.00
_cell.angle_beta   90.00
_cell.angle_gamma   90.00
#
_symmetry.space_group_name_H-M   'P 1'
#
loop_
_entity.id
_entity.type
_entity.pdbx_description
1 polymer ?
#
loop_
_entity_poly.entity_id
_entity_poly.type
_entity_poly.pdbx_seq_one_letter_code
_entity_poly.pdbx_strand_id
1 'polypeptide(L)'
;WGAMIDYGATTAWETLTPRTRSHCHAWSAAPAYFLSTYVLGVRPKGVTRDKGQGTRVMEYFIAPKPCDLKWAKGRFPTPYERSGSWQRRSEIEVRWERDENRFTIWFTLPETVSAEVVLPPIVSESAQVSLHLTTGEATPPRLEAGCWHINVSFGSQGKIEAKW
;
A
#
# COMPACT_ATOMS: atom_id res chain seq x y z
N TRP A 1 -9.55 8.15 -18.77
CA TRP A 1 -10.44 8.37 -17.61
C TRP A 1 -10.77 9.84 -17.39
N GLY A 2 -9.79 10.76 -17.37
CA GLY A 2 -10.06 12.22 -17.29
C GLY A 2 -11.11 12.69 -18.31
N ALA A 3 -10.91 12.37 -19.59
CA ALA A 3 -11.90 12.67 -20.63
C ALA A 3 -13.31 12.11 -20.33
N MET A 4 -13.45 10.92 -19.74
CA MET A 4 -14.78 10.40 -19.37
C MET A 4 -15.45 11.32 -18.35
N ILE A 5 -14.69 11.78 -17.35
CA ILE A 5 -15.16 12.74 -16.34
C ILE A 5 -15.53 14.07 -17.01
N ASP A 6 -14.71 14.56 -17.93
CA ASP A 6 -14.98 15.81 -18.67
C ASP A 6 -16.29 15.75 -19.47
N TYR A 7 -16.68 14.55 -19.93
CA TYR A 7 -17.97 14.28 -20.57
C TYR A 7 -19.10 13.92 -19.59
N GLY A 8 -18.90 14.06 -18.28
CA GLY A 8 -19.92 13.83 -17.25
C GLY A 8 -20.13 12.38 -16.83
N ALA A 9 -19.17 11.49 -17.09
CA ALA A 9 -19.25 10.10 -16.65
C ALA A 9 -19.25 9.97 -15.12
N THR A 10 -20.18 9.19 -14.57
CA THR A 10 -20.20 8.78 -13.15
C THR A 10 -19.78 7.32 -12.94
N THR A 11 -19.57 6.58 -14.03
CA THR A 11 -19.09 5.18 -14.07
C THR A 11 -18.04 5.00 -15.17
N ALA A 12 -17.24 3.93 -15.11
CA ALA A 12 -16.25 3.64 -16.13
C ALA A 12 -16.90 3.06 -17.39
N TRP A 13 -16.62 3.63 -18.56
CA TRP A 13 -17.19 3.20 -19.84
C TRP A 13 -16.49 1.97 -20.41
N GLU A 14 -17.17 1.22 -21.27
CA GLU A 14 -16.62 0.05 -21.97
C GLU A 14 -15.41 0.41 -22.84
N THR A 15 -15.41 1.57 -23.49
CA THR A 15 -14.27 2.04 -24.29
C THR A 15 -13.87 3.45 -23.88
N LEU A 16 -12.66 3.88 -24.25
CA LEU A 16 -12.11 5.18 -23.87
C LEU A 16 -12.65 6.37 -24.71
N THR A 17 -13.78 6.19 -25.38
CA THR A 17 -14.39 7.19 -26.27
C THR A 17 -15.84 7.46 -25.84
N PRO A 18 -16.36 8.70 -26.00
CA PRO A 18 -17.77 8.99 -25.74
C PRO A 18 -18.73 8.23 -26.66
N ARG A 19 -18.25 7.63 -27.76
CA ARG A 19 -19.04 6.76 -28.65
C ARG A 19 -19.17 5.31 -28.15
N THR A 20 -18.85 5.06 -26.88
CA THR A 20 -18.99 3.76 -26.24
C THR A 20 -20.44 3.29 -26.23
N ARG A 21 -20.68 1.98 -26.32
CA ARG A 21 -22.03 1.41 -26.23
C ARG A 21 -22.48 1.27 -24.77
N SER A 22 -21.62 0.72 -23.90
CA SER A 22 -21.87 0.71 -22.46
C SER A 22 -21.10 1.82 -21.74
N HIS A 23 -21.81 2.57 -20.89
CA HIS A 23 -21.25 3.58 -20.00
C HIS A 23 -20.94 3.04 -18.59
N CYS A 24 -21.17 1.74 -18.33
CA CYS A 24 -20.85 1.12 -17.05
C CYS A 24 -20.29 -0.29 -17.31
N HIS A 25 -18.95 -0.40 -17.27
CA HIS A 25 -18.25 -1.63 -17.61
C HIS A 25 -17.03 -1.82 -16.71
N ALA A 26 -17.00 -2.94 -15.98
CA ALA A 26 -16.02 -3.19 -14.92
C ALA A 26 -14.57 -3.27 -15.42
N TRP A 27 -14.34 -3.74 -16.66
CA TRP A 27 -12.98 -3.89 -17.21
C TRP A 27 -12.21 -2.57 -17.35
N SER A 28 -12.91 -1.43 -17.26
CA SER A 28 -12.36 -0.09 -17.39
C SER A 28 -12.17 0.57 -16.03
N ALA A 29 -12.48 -0.12 -14.93
CA ALA A 29 -12.24 0.34 -13.57
C ALA A 29 -10.77 0.15 -13.13
N ALA A 30 -9.84 0.01 -14.08
CA ALA A 30 -8.42 -0.18 -13.83
C ALA A 30 -7.80 0.81 -12.82
N PRO A 31 -8.18 2.11 -12.76
CA PRO A 31 -7.64 3.02 -11.75
C PRO A 31 -7.83 2.53 -10.31
N ALA A 32 -8.92 1.84 -10.00
CA ALA A 32 -9.14 1.30 -8.65
C ALA A 32 -8.04 0.29 -8.25
N TYR A 33 -7.60 -0.54 -9.20
CA TYR A 33 -6.49 -1.48 -8.99
C TYR A 33 -5.13 -0.76 -8.94
N PHE A 34 -4.81 0.09 -9.91
CA PHE A 34 -3.48 0.71 -9.99
C PHE A 34 -3.23 1.72 -8.88
N LEU A 35 -4.24 2.50 -8.48
CA LEU A 35 -4.10 3.47 -7.40
C LEU A 35 -3.91 2.78 -6.04
N SER A 36 -4.58 1.66 -5.79
CA SER A 36 -4.42 0.91 -4.53
C SER A 36 -3.11 0.10 -4.47
N THR A 37 -2.68 -0.48 -5.59
CA THR A 37 -1.52 -1.39 -5.60
C THR A 37 -0.19 -0.72 -5.86
N TYR A 38 -0.16 0.36 -6.65
CA TYR A 38 1.08 1.03 -7.03
C TYR A 38 1.21 2.43 -6.46
N VAL A 39 0.15 3.26 -6.48
CA VAL A 39 0.24 4.61 -5.91
C VAL A 39 0.24 4.57 -4.39
N LEU A 40 -0.77 3.94 -3.77
CA LEU A 40 -0.78 3.66 -2.34
C LEU A 40 0.32 2.65 -1.98
N GLY A 41 0.60 1.71 -2.89
CA GLY A 41 1.74 0.80 -2.82
C GLY A 41 1.46 -0.55 -2.16
N VAL A 42 0.20 -0.90 -1.88
CA VAL A 42 -0.12 -2.13 -1.12
C VAL A 42 -0.45 -3.27 -2.06
N ARG A 43 0.31 -4.37 -2.00
CA ARG A 43 0.02 -5.57 -2.81
C ARG A 43 0.46 -6.86 -2.11
N PRO A 44 -0.21 -8.00 -2.35
CA PRO A 44 0.22 -9.29 -1.80
C PRO A 44 1.65 -9.63 -2.21
N LYS A 45 2.44 -10.15 -1.26
CA LYS A 45 3.79 -10.68 -1.47
C LYS A 45 3.80 -12.21 -1.37
N GLY A 46 3.09 -12.76 -0.39
CA GLY A 46 3.13 -14.19 -0.12
C GLY A 46 2.28 -14.59 1.08
N VAL A 47 2.43 -15.85 1.49
CA VAL A 47 1.78 -16.42 2.67
C VAL A 47 2.79 -17.27 3.40
N THR A 48 2.95 -17.02 4.69
CA THR A 48 3.78 -17.82 5.59
C THR A 48 2.95 -18.35 6.75
N ARG A 49 3.57 -19.14 7.62
CA ARG A 49 2.98 -19.58 8.89
C ARG A 49 3.90 -19.12 10.01
N ASP A 50 3.31 -18.61 11.09
CA ASP A 50 4.10 -18.34 12.29
C ASP A 50 4.66 -19.65 12.87
N LYS A 51 5.93 -19.60 13.31
CA LYS A 51 6.70 -20.75 13.78
C LYS A 51 6.19 -21.30 15.12
N GLY A 52 5.42 -20.53 15.90
CA GLY A 52 4.92 -20.93 17.21
C GLY A 52 3.55 -21.60 17.21
N GLN A 53 2.61 -21.09 16.40
CA GLN A 53 1.19 -21.49 16.48
C GLN A 53 0.62 -22.06 15.17
N GLY A 54 1.38 -22.04 14.07
CA GLY A 54 0.91 -22.50 12.76
C GLY A 54 -0.14 -21.58 12.11
N THR A 55 -0.40 -20.42 12.72
CA THR A 55 -1.29 -19.36 12.25
C THR A 55 -0.80 -18.83 10.92
N ARG A 56 -1.75 -18.67 9.97
CA ARG A 56 -1.45 -18.18 8.63
C ARG A 56 -1.16 -16.67 8.69
N VAL A 57 0.01 -16.28 8.20
CA VAL A 57 0.40 -14.87 8.08
C VAL A 57 0.39 -14.50 6.61
N MET A 58 -0.30 -13.41 6.28
CA MET A 58 -0.32 -12.85 4.94
C MET A 58 0.80 -11.81 4.83
N GLU A 59 1.67 -11.96 3.84
CA GLU A 59 2.76 -11.03 3.62
C GLU A 59 2.40 -10.06 2.51
N TYR A 60 2.65 -8.78 2.73
CA TYR A 60 2.38 -7.72 1.76
C TYR A 60 3.64 -6.90 1.47
N PHE A 61 3.66 -6.27 0.30
CA PHE A 61 4.49 -5.10 0.06
C PHE A 61 3.71 -3.85 0.44
N ILE A 62 4.39 -2.88 1.06
CA ILE A 62 4.02 -1.48 1.08
C ILE A 62 5.12 -0.72 0.32
N ALA A 63 4.95 -0.58 -0.98
CA ALA A 63 5.94 -0.04 -1.90
C ALA A 63 5.31 1.04 -2.80
N PRO A 64 5.13 2.27 -2.28
CA PRO A 64 4.52 3.37 -3.03
C PRO A 64 5.30 3.73 -4.29
N LYS A 65 4.57 4.13 -5.33
CA LYS A 65 5.11 4.81 -6.52
C LYS A 65 4.48 6.20 -6.60
N PRO A 66 5.11 7.22 -5.99
CA PRO A 66 4.51 8.55 -5.89
C PRO A 66 4.28 9.25 -7.23
N CYS A 67 5.10 8.94 -8.25
CA CYS A 67 5.14 9.71 -9.49
C CYS A 67 5.29 11.22 -9.16
N ASP A 68 4.37 12.05 -9.65
CA ASP A 68 4.29 13.48 -9.37
C ASP A 68 3.41 13.84 -8.16
N LEU A 69 2.67 12.89 -7.58
CA LEU A 69 1.78 13.13 -6.44
C LEU A 69 2.56 13.46 -5.16
N LYS A 70 2.03 14.41 -4.38
CA LYS A 70 2.62 14.82 -3.09
C LYS A 70 2.23 13.92 -1.92
N TRP A 71 1.09 13.25 -2.01
CA TRP A 71 0.60 12.37 -0.95
C TRP A 71 -0.39 11.34 -1.51
N ALA A 72 -0.56 10.24 -0.77
CA ALA A 72 -1.73 9.37 -0.91
C ALA A 72 -2.12 8.79 0.45
N LYS A 73 -3.41 8.46 0.60
CA LYS A 73 -3.95 7.78 1.78
C LYS A 73 -5.02 6.79 1.35
N GLY A 74 -5.03 5.62 1.95
CA GLY A 74 -6.03 4.61 1.66
C GLY A 74 -6.01 3.45 2.64
N ARG A 75 -6.99 2.56 2.45
CA ARG A 75 -7.10 1.28 3.15
C ARG A 75 -7.18 0.17 2.11
N PHE A 76 -6.38 -0.86 2.30
CA PHE A 76 -6.34 -2.02 1.41
C PHE A 76 -6.95 -3.22 2.12
N PRO A 77 -8.05 -3.81 1.59
CA PRO A 77 -8.68 -4.94 2.22
C PRO A 77 -7.78 -6.17 2.16
N THR A 78 -7.69 -6.92 3.25
CA THR A 78 -7.01 -8.22 3.28
C THR A 78 -8.02 -9.34 3.41
N PRO A 79 -7.72 -10.56 2.93
CA PRO A 79 -8.57 -11.71 3.20
C PRO A 79 -8.82 -11.88 4.70
N TYR A 80 -10.07 -12.21 5.05
CA TYR A 80 -10.46 -12.44 6.43
C TYR A 80 -9.88 -13.76 6.94
N GLU A 81 -9.43 -13.77 8.19
CA GLU A 81 -9.33 -15.02 8.94
C GLU A 81 -10.70 -15.29 9.59
N ARG A 82 -11.26 -16.47 9.34
CA ARG A 82 -12.60 -16.83 9.83
C ARG A 82 -12.46 -17.47 11.21
N SER A 83 -12.55 -16.67 12.27
CA SER A 83 -12.70 -17.17 13.65
C SER A 83 -14.08 -16.77 14.19
N GLY A 84 -14.99 -17.74 14.29
CA GLY A 84 -16.34 -17.55 14.85
C GLY A 84 -17.42 -17.03 13.87
N SER A 85 -18.51 -16.51 14.43
CA SER A 85 -19.73 -16.07 13.74
C SER A 85 -19.73 -14.58 13.33
N TRP A 86 -18.68 -13.83 13.63
CA TRP A 86 -18.54 -12.41 13.27
C TRP A 86 -17.32 -12.16 12.38
N GLN A 87 -17.52 -11.42 11.28
CA GLN A 87 -16.46 -10.99 10.38
C GLN A 87 -15.90 -9.65 10.86
N ARG A 88 -14.65 -9.62 11.32
CA ARG A 88 -13.96 -8.37 11.64
C ARG A 88 -13.24 -7.86 10.40
N ARG A 89 -13.52 -6.61 10.01
CA ARG A 89 -12.84 -5.92 8.91
C ARG A 89 -11.32 -5.96 9.12
N SER A 90 -10.60 -6.54 8.17
CA SER A 90 -9.14 -6.64 8.18
C SER A 90 -8.59 -5.82 7.02
N GLU A 91 -7.93 -4.71 7.33
CA GLU A 91 -7.49 -3.71 6.36
C GLU A 91 -6.09 -3.23 6.72
N ILE A 92 -5.22 -3.10 5.71
CA ILE A 92 -3.94 -2.40 5.83
C ILE A 92 -4.22 -0.91 5.61
N GLU A 93 -3.94 -0.07 6.59
CA GLU A 93 -4.01 1.39 6.41
C GLU A 93 -2.65 1.94 6.02
N VAL A 94 -2.60 2.77 4.98
CA VAL A 94 -1.36 3.46 4.55
C VAL A 94 -1.66 4.93 4.27
N ARG A 95 -0.75 5.79 4.71
CA ARG A 95 -0.63 7.17 4.26
C ARG A 95 0.83 7.43 3.94
N TRP A 96 1.11 8.13 2.86
CA TRP A 96 2.43 8.69 2.64
C TRP A 96 2.35 10.12 2.14
N GLU A 97 3.40 10.89 2.42
CA GLU A 97 3.60 12.26 1.98
C GLU A 97 5.05 12.42 1.52
N ARG A 98 5.27 13.30 0.55
CA ARG A 98 6.60 13.67 0.09
C ARG A 98 6.73 15.18 -0.08
N ASP A 99 7.91 15.65 0.23
CA ASP A 99 8.38 16.99 -0.10
C ASP A 99 9.60 16.87 -1.04
N GLU A 100 10.42 17.92 -1.15
CA GLU A 100 11.60 17.92 -2.01
C GLU A 100 12.69 16.96 -1.52
N ASN A 101 12.87 16.88 -0.20
CA ASN A 101 13.98 16.17 0.43
C ASN A 101 13.53 15.29 1.60
N ARG A 102 12.23 14.96 1.64
CA ARG A 102 11.62 14.18 2.70
C ARG A 102 10.56 13.25 2.13
N PHE A 103 10.54 12.02 2.61
CA PHE A 103 9.47 11.07 2.40
C PHE A 103 9.01 10.52 3.74
N THR A 104 7.70 10.46 3.96
CA THR A 104 7.14 9.91 5.19
C THR A 104 6.02 8.96 4.87
N ILE A 105 6.02 7.80 5.51
CA ILE A 105 4.97 6.79 5.39
C ILE A 105 4.50 6.33 6.77
N TRP A 106 3.18 6.29 6.93
CA TRP A 106 2.50 5.74 8.09
C TRP A 106 1.75 4.48 7.67
N PHE A 107 1.74 3.49 8.54
CA PHE A 107 1.03 2.24 8.29
C PHE A 107 0.42 1.67 9.57
N THR A 108 -0.67 0.93 9.39
CA THR A 108 -1.29 0.07 10.41
C THR A 108 -1.61 -1.27 9.77
N LEU A 109 -1.09 -2.36 10.35
CA LEU A 109 -1.32 -3.72 9.90
C LEU A 109 -2.28 -4.47 10.82
N PRO A 110 -3.16 -5.33 10.29
CA PRO A 110 -3.87 -6.33 11.08
C PRO A 110 -2.93 -7.37 11.74
N GLU A 111 -3.41 -8.04 12.78
CA GLU A 111 -2.66 -9.05 13.55
C GLU A 111 -2.19 -10.26 12.74
N THR A 112 -2.79 -10.52 11.57
CA THR A 112 -2.45 -11.63 10.68
C THR A 112 -1.63 -11.22 9.46
N VAL A 113 -1.16 -9.97 9.42
CA VAL A 113 -0.53 -9.37 8.24
C VAL A 113 0.82 -8.79 8.60
N SER A 114 1.89 -9.30 7.99
CA SER A 114 3.21 -8.67 7.99
C SER A 114 3.44 -7.92 6.67
N ALA A 115 4.40 -7.00 6.67
CA ALA A 115 4.73 -6.28 5.46
C ALA A 115 6.22 -6.02 5.29
N GLU A 116 6.64 -5.95 4.04
CA GLU A 116 7.89 -5.32 3.64
C GLU A 116 7.58 -3.91 3.11
N VAL A 117 8.03 -2.90 3.84
CA VAL A 117 7.97 -1.52 3.41
C VAL A 117 9.19 -1.23 2.54
N VAL A 118 8.95 -0.79 1.31
CA VAL A 118 9.99 -0.40 0.35
C VAL A 118 9.81 1.07 0.03
N LEU A 119 10.78 1.90 0.42
CA LEU A 119 10.73 3.32 0.11
C LEU A 119 10.95 3.54 -1.39
N PRO A 120 10.24 4.50 -2.02
CA PRO A 120 10.34 4.74 -3.45
C PRO A 120 11.75 5.20 -3.86
N PRO A 121 12.18 4.97 -5.12
CA PRO A 121 13.49 5.38 -5.64
C PRO A 121 13.79 6.89 -5.58
N ILE A 122 12.80 7.72 -5.29
CA ILE A 122 13.00 9.16 -5.04
C ILE A 122 13.71 9.41 -3.70
N VAL A 123 13.65 8.46 -2.76
CA VAL A 123 14.39 8.53 -1.50
C VAL A 123 15.86 8.21 -1.79
N SER A 124 16.74 9.18 -1.55
CA SER A 124 18.17 9.04 -1.78
C SER A 124 18.78 7.84 -1.03
N GLU A 125 19.81 7.24 -1.61
CA GLU A 125 20.66 6.25 -0.94
C GLU A 125 21.42 6.85 0.26
N SER A 126 21.61 8.18 0.29
CA SER A 126 22.20 8.92 1.40
C SER A 126 21.19 9.34 2.48
N ALA A 127 19.91 8.96 2.32
CA ALA A 127 18.87 9.42 3.23
C ALA A 127 19.07 8.87 4.64
N GLN A 128 18.84 9.72 5.64
CA GLN A 128 18.68 9.27 7.02
C GLN A 128 17.26 8.71 7.18
N VAL A 129 17.15 7.39 7.35
CA VAL A 129 15.87 6.69 7.56
C VAL A 129 15.66 6.42 9.04
N SER A 130 14.61 7.01 9.63
CA SER A 130 14.19 6.75 11.00
C SER A 130 12.86 6.00 11.04
N LEU A 131 12.74 5.11 12.02
CA LEU A 131 11.54 4.31 12.28
C LEU A 131 10.99 4.66 13.66
N HIS A 132 9.69 4.90 13.73
CA HIS A 132 8.95 5.12 14.96
C HIS A 132 7.75 4.18 15.00
N LEU A 133 7.87 3.07 15.73
CA LEU A 133 6.78 2.12 15.93
C LEU A 133 5.96 2.50 17.15
N THR A 134 4.63 2.45 17.01
CA THR A 134 3.69 2.46 18.13
C THR A 134 3.51 1.04 18.67
N THR A 135 3.46 0.05 17.79
CA THR A 135 3.32 -1.38 18.10
C THR A 135 4.10 -2.23 17.10
N GLY A 136 4.47 -3.45 17.53
CA GLY A 136 5.19 -4.41 16.70
C GLY A 136 6.70 -4.19 16.66
N GLU A 137 7.34 -4.93 15.77
CA GLU A 137 8.80 -4.95 15.58
C GLU A 137 9.14 -4.70 14.11
N ALA A 138 10.38 -4.26 13.85
CA ALA A 138 10.87 -4.13 12.49
C ALA A 138 12.37 -4.39 12.40
N THR A 139 12.82 -4.78 11.21
CA THR A 139 14.25 -4.82 10.90
C THR A 139 14.82 -3.41 10.76
N PRO A 140 16.12 -3.19 11.01
CA PRO A 140 16.79 -1.97 10.60
C PRO A 140 16.61 -1.72 9.08
N PRO A 141 16.58 -0.45 8.63
CA PRO A 141 16.56 -0.12 7.21
C PRO A 141 17.77 -0.70 6.48
N ARG A 142 17.54 -1.34 5.34
CA ARG A 142 18.58 -1.90 4.47
C ARG A 142 18.45 -1.34 3.06
N LEU A 143 19.56 -0.91 2.48
CA LEU A 143 19.60 -0.46 1.10
C LEU A 143 19.89 -1.64 0.18
N GLU A 144 18.94 -2.01 -0.67
CA GLU A 144 19.05 -3.12 -1.63
C GLU A 144 18.50 -2.65 -2.98
N ALA A 145 19.26 -2.89 -4.06
CA ALA A 145 18.88 -2.49 -5.43
C ALA A 145 18.41 -1.02 -5.58
N GLY A 146 19.05 -0.09 -4.84
CA GLY A 146 18.75 1.34 -4.89
C GLY A 146 17.47 1.76 -4.15
N CYS A 147 16.87 0.89 -3.34
CA CYS A 147 15.70 1.20 -2.51
C CYS A 147 15.95 0.82 -1.05
N TRP A 148 15.28 1.50 -0.12
CA TRP A 148 15.32 1.17 1.31
C TRP A 148 14.23 0.16 1.66
N HIS A 149 14.62 -0.95 2.27
CA HIS A 149 13.76 -2.06 2.68
C HIS A 149 13.68 -2.18 4.20
N ILE A 150 12.46 -2.28 4.72
CA ILE A 150 12.16 -2.46 6.14
C ILE A 150 11.09 -3.55 6.26
N ASN A 151 11.38 -4.66 6.93
CA ASN A 151 10.35 -5.65 7.26
C ASN A 151 9.71 -5.27 8.59
N VAL A 152 8.38 -5.25 8.64
CA VAL A 152 7.58 -4.96 9.84
C VAL A 152 6.76 -6.20 10.21
N SER A 153 6.72 -6.51 11.50
CA SER A 153 6.03 -7.71 12.02
C SER A 153 4.51 -7.57 11.87
N PHE A 154 3.80 -8.67 12.07
CA PHE A 154 2.34 -8.65 12.05
C PHE A 154 1.76 -7.74 13.14
N GLY A 155 0.60 -7.13 12.88
CA GLY A 155 -0.06 -6.20 13.82
C GLY A 155 0.68 -4.88 14.05
N SER A 156 1.75 -4.60 13.30
CA SER A 156 2.57 -3.41 13.50
C SER A 156 1.84 -2.13 13.11
N GLN A 157 2.08 -1.08 13.88
CA GLN A 157 1.66 0.27 13.56
C GLN A 157 2.86 1.21 13.76
N GLY A 158 3.07 2.11 12.80
CA GLY A 158 4.15 3.06 12.94
C GLY A 158 4.30 4.03 11.78
N LYS A 159 5.44 4.74 11.83
CA LYS A 159 5.87 5.74 10.87
C LYS A 159 7.33 5.49 10.48
N ILE A 160 7.62 5.55 9.18
CA ILE A 160 8.99 5.63 8.64
C ILE A 160 9.17 7.01 8.02
N GLU A 161 10.27 7.67 8.35
CA GLU A 161 10.65 8.96 7.81
C GLU A 161 12.04 8.86 7.19
N ALA A 162 12.18 9.34 5.97
CA ALA A 162 13.46 9.46 5.28
C ALA A 162 13.70 10.93 4.92
N LYS A 163 14.89 11.44 5.23
CA LYS A 163 15.33 12.81 4.89
C LYS A 163 16.68 12.76 4.18
N TRP A 164 16.86 13.56 3.14
CA TRP A 164 18.12 13.68 2.40
C TRP A 164 18.43 15.12 2.01
#